data_AF-A0A167N536-F1
#
_entry.id   AF-A0A167N536-F1
#
_cell.length_a   1.000
_cell.length_b   1.000
_cell.length_c   1.000
_cell.angle_alpha   90.00
_cell.angle_beta   90.00
_cell.angle_gamma   90.00
#
_symmetry.space_group_name_H-M   'P 1'
#
loop_
_entity.id
_entity.type
_entity.pdbx_description
1 polymer ?
#
loop_
_entity_poly.entity_id
_entity_poly.type
_entity_poly.pdbx_seq_one_letter_code
_entity_poly.pdbx_strand_id
1 'polypeptide(L)'
;MAMTYQFIDKYLAESLLEPTFVIPRLRWIAAGVAIATGNTGQKALLLEEYIEAPEHGFVKYVHNGEAVPLLDPTDTGYETAQFLCFTQHVQWEKTSALAYISDFQGYGSLLTDPQIMTHPSLGDLFAAGNVPEAFERFPTEHICNDFCTWFDLALLEPSHSSTV
;
A
#
# COMPACT_ATOMS: atom_id res chain seq x y z
N MET A 1 -6.94 -4.64 -1.22
CA MET A 1 -6.42 -4.81 -2.60
C MET A 1 -7.48 -4.82 -3.72
N ALA A 2 -8.78 -4.91 -3.41
CA ALA A 2 -9.82 -5.07 -4.45
C ALA A 2 -9.82 -3.97 -5.54
N MET A 3 -9.69 -2.69 -5.15
CA MET A 3 -9.63 -1.57 -6.10
C MET A 3 -8.52 -1.74 -7.14
N THR A 4 -7.31 -2.08 -6.69
CA THR A 4 -6.15 -2.26 -7.57
C THR A 4 -6.32 -3.46 -8.48
N TYR A 5 -6.82 -4.60 -7.99
CA TYR A 5 -7.08 -5.75 -8.86
C TYR A 5 -8.20 -5.49 -9.86
N GLN A 6 -9.27 -4.80 -9.50
CA GLN A 6 -10.31 -4.40 -10.45
C GLN A 6 -9.76 -3.49 -11.54
N PHE A 7 -8.84 -2.58 -11.20
CA PHE A 7 -8.14 -1.77 -12.18
C PHE A 7 -7.29 -2.62 -13.13
N ILE A 8 -6.45 -3.52 -12.57
CA ILE A 8 -5.61 -4.44 -13.33
C ILE A 8 -6.45 -5.31 -14.27
N ASP A 9 -7.47 -5.97 -13.74
CA ASP A 9 -8.29 -6.94 -14.49
C ASP A 9 -9.05 -6.23 -15.62
N LYS A 10 -9.53 -5.00 -15.38
CA LYS A 10 -10.13 -4.17 -16.45
C LYS A 10 -9.11 -3.84 -17.53
N TYR A 11 -7.92 -3.37 -17.15
CA TYR A 11 -6.88 -2.99 -18.11
C TYR A 11 -6.43 -4.19 -18.95
N LEU A 12 -6.23 -5.36 -18.31
CA LEU A 12 -5.87 -6.59 -18.99
C LEU A 12 -6.94 -7.07 -19.98
N ALA A 13 -8.23 -6.92 -19.64
CA ALA A 13 -9.34 -7.28 -20.54
C ALA A 13 -9.39 -6.42 -21.81
N GLU A 14 -8.80 -5.22 -21.78
CA GLU A 14 -8.75 -4.28 -22.90
C GLU A 14 -7.40 -4.31 -23.64
N SER A 15 -6.35 -4.91 -23.05
CA SER A 15 -5.00 -4.96 -23.60
C SER A 15 -4.85 -6.03 -24.69
N LEU A 16 -4.09 -5.71 -25.74
CA LEU A 16 -3.64 -6.67 -26.76
C LEU A 16 -2.28 -7.30 -26.40
N LEU A 17 -1.64 -6.82 -25.33
CA LEU A 17 -0.33 -7.27 -24.87
C LEU A 17 -0.45 -7.94 -23.50
N GLU A 18 0.38 -8.95 -23.28
CA GLU A 18 0.56 -9.58 -21.97
C GLU A 18 1.70 -8.88 -21.19
N PRO A 19 1.61 -8.77 -19.86
CA PRO A 19 2.70 -8.25 -19.04
C PRO A 19 3.90 -9.21 -19.08
N THR A 20 5.10 -8.65 -19.14
CA THR A 20 6.36 -9.42 -19.09
C THR A 20 6.75 -9.83 -17.68
N PHE A 21 5.98 -9.42 -16.68
CA PHE A 21 6.19 -9.68 -15.26
C PHE A 21 5.00 -10.42 -14.66
N VAL A 22 5.24 -11.12 -13.54
CA VAL A 22 4.17 -11.75 -12.76
C VAL A 22 3.48 -10.68 -11.91
N ILE A 23 2.14 -10.64 -11.95
CA ILE A 23 1.36 -9.75 -11.10
C ILE A 23 1.13 -10.44 -9.75
N PRO A 24 1.69 -9.92 -8.63
CA PRO A 24 1.46 -10.49 -7.31
C PRO A 24 -0.04 -10.50 -6.95
N ARG A 25 -0.49 -11.58 -6.32
CA ARG A 25 -1.87 -11.71 -5.79
C ARG A 25 -1.81 -11.84 -4.27
N LEU A 26 -1.77 -10.68 -3.63
CA LEU A 26 -1.78 -10.46 -2.18
C LEU A 26 -3.19 -10.20 -1.65
N ARG A 27 -3.45 -10.52 -0.38
CA ARG A 27 -4.67 -10.16 0.35
C ARG A 27 -4.37 -9.64 1.74
N TRP A 28 -5.27 -8.82 2.27
CA TRP A 28 -5.30 -8.50 3.69
C TRP A 28 -5.76 -9.72 4.48
N ILE A 29 -5.16 -9.94 5.64
CA ILE A 29 -5.63 -10.95 6.58
C ILE A 29 -6.97 -10.54 7.20
N ALA A 30 -7.69 -11.50 7.76
CA ALA A 30 -8.87 -11.19 8.55
C ALA A 30 -8.46 -10.52 9.87
N ALA A 31 -9.16 -9.44 10.24
CA ALA A 31 -9.02 -8.80 11.54
C ALA A 31 -10.40 -8.56 12.17
N GLY A 32 -10.47 -8.53 13.50
CA GLY A 32 -11.70 -8.32 14.24
C GLY A 32 -11.46 -7.73 15.61
N VAL A 33 -12.48 -7.09 16.17
CA VAL A 33 -12.44 -6.55 17.53
C VAL A 33 -13.09 -7.56 18.48
N ALA A 34 -12.34 -7.99 19.50
CA ALA A 34 -12.86 -8.77 20.60
C ALA A 34 -13.06 -7.90 21.83
N ILE A 35 -14.24 -7.99 22.44
CA ILE A 35 -14.57 -7.29 23.69
C ILE A 35 -14.61 -8.33 24.81
N ALA A 36 -13.54 -8.40 25.59
CA ALA A 36 -13.49 -9.23 26.77
C ALA A 36 -14.13 -8.50 27.95
N THR A 37 -15.23 -9.05 28.49
CA THR A 37 -15.89 -8.52 29.68
C THR A 37 -15.55 -9.39 30.87
N GLY A 38 -15.00 -8.79 31.93
CA GLY A 38 -14.68 -9.49 33.18
C GLY A 38 -15.00 -8.66 34.41
N ASN A 39 -14.75 -9.23 35.59
CA ASN A 39 -15.03 -8.58 36.89
C ASN A 39 -14.27 -7.26 37.10
N THR A 40 -13.20 -7.02 36.34
CA THR A 40 -12.36 -5.82 36.41
C THR A 40 -12.67 -4.78 35.33
N GLY A 41 -13.71 -5.00 34.51
CA GLY A 41 -14.13 -4.10 33.44
C GLY A 41 -14.10 -4.74 32.05
N GLN A 42 -14.22 -3.89 31.02
CA GLN A 42 -14.15 -4.29 29.62
C GLN A 42 -12.77 -4.01 29.04
N LYS A 43 -12.27 -4.94 28.23
CA LYS A 43 -11.06 -4.77 27.41
C LYS A 43 -11.43 -5.00 25.95
N ALA A 44 -11.10 -4.04 25.09
CA ALA A 44 -11.15 -4.21 23.65
C ALA A 44 -9.76 -4.69 23.17
N LEU A 45 -9.75 -5.71 22.33
CA LEU A 45 -8.56 -6.32 21.74
C LEU A 45 -8.75 -6.37 20.22
N LEU A 46 -7.70 -6.08 19.47
CA LEU A 46 -7.64 -6.41 18.06
C LEU A 46 -7.17 -7.87 17.94
N LEU A 47 -7.90 -8.66 17.17
CA LEU A 47 -7.53 -10.02 16.80
C LEU A 47 -7.28 -10.07 15.30
N GLU A 48 -6.26 -10.83 14.93
CA GLU A 48 -5.82 -10.96 13.54
C GLU A 48 -5.64 -12.45 13.20
N GLU A 49 -5.88 -12.81 11.94
CA GLU A 49 -5.50 -14.11 11.41
C GLU A 49 -3.99 -14.29 11.55
N TYR A 50 -3.59 -15.40 12.17
CA TYR A 50 -2.18 -15.68 12.39
C TYR A 50 -1.46 -15.98 11.07
N ILE A 51 -0.38 -15.25 10.82
CA ILE A 51 0.50 -15.48 9.66
C ILE A 51 1.61 -16.43 10.08
N GLU A 52 1.61 -17.66 9.55
CA GLU A 52 2.67 -18.63 9.76
C GLU A 52 3.88 -18.29 8.87
N ALA A 53 4.77 -17.47 9.40
CA ALA A 53 6.04 -17.11 8.76
C ALA A 53 7.21 -17.88 9.39
N PRO A 54 8.25 -18.26 8.61
CA PRO A 54 9.50 -18.76 9.16
C PRO A 54 10.20 -17.67 9.99
N GLU A 55 11.23 -18.05 10.73
CA GLU A 55 12.07 -17.09 11.46
C GLU A 55 12.59 -16.01 10.49
N HIS A 56 12.40 -14.73 10.85
CA HIS A 56 12.69 -13.57 9.99
C HIS A 56 11.93 -13.51 8.65
N GLY A 57 10.84 -14.28 8.49
CA GLY A 57 10.01 -14.29 7.29
C GLY A 57 9.05 -13.11 7.16
N PHE A 58 8.74 -12.41 8.25
CA PHE A 58 7.85 -11.25 8.21
C PHE A 58 8.59 -10.03 7.66
N VAL A 59 8.07 -9.45 6.57
CA VAL A 59 8.72 -8.38 5.82
C VAL A 59 7.88 -7.11 5.89
N LYS A 60 8.55 -5.98 6.13
CA LYS A 60 7.98 -4.64 5.93
C LYS A 60 8.40 -4.14 4.55
N TYR A 61 7.45 -4.03 3.64
CA TYR A 61 7.70 -3.71 2.22
C TYR A 61 7.78 -2.20 1.97
N VAL A 62 6.93 -1.42 2.64
CA VAL A 62 6.82 0.04 2.47
C VAL A 62 6.51 0.65 3.83
N HIS A 63 7.11 1.79 4.16
CA HIS A 63 6.84 2.55 5.39
C HIS A 63 5.73 3.59 5.17
N ASN A 64 4.90 3.89 6.17
CA ASN A 64 3.90 4.97 6.05
C ASN A 64 4.49 6.38 5.82
N GLY A 65 5.76 6.57 6.16
CA GLY A 65 6.49 7.83 5.99
C GLY A 65 7.15 8.03 4.62
N GLU A 66 7.19 6.98 3.80
CA GLU A 66 7.90 6.96 2.51
C GLU A 66 7.05 6.33 1.39
N ALA A 67 7.25 6.75 0.15
CA ALA A 67 6.49 6.28 -1.02
C ALA A 67 7.27 5.29 -1.91
N VAL A 68 8.32 4.69 -1.35
CA VAL A 68 9.27 3.80 -2.03
C VAL A 68 9.44 2.46 -1.30
N PRO A 69 9.92 1.40 -1.99
CA PRO A 69 10.26 0.14 -1.33
C PRO A 69 11.30 0.34 -0.21
N LEU A 70 11.09 -0.33 0.92
CA LEU A 70 12.10 -0.45 1.99
C LEU A 70 13.18 -1.51 1.69
N LEU A 71 12.94 -2.36 0.70
CA LEU A 71 13.81 -3.47 0.34
C LEU A 71 14.84 -3.04 -0.71
N ASP A 72 16.03 -3.63 -0.65
CA ASP A 72 17.02 -3.49 -1.70
C ASP A 72 16.57 -4.24 -2.97
N PRO A 73 16.95 -3.78 -4.18
CA PRO A 73 16.59 -4.46 -5.43
C PRO A 73 17.03 -5.93 -5.52
N THR A 74 18.01 -6.34 -4.72
CA THR A 74 18.50 -7.73 -4.64
C THR A 74 17.73 -8.59 -3.65
N ASP A 75 16.86 -8.00 -2.83
CA ASP A 75 16.14 -8.71 -1.78
C ASP A 75 14.97 -9.53 -2.35
N THR A 76 14.74 -10.68 -1.73
CA THR A 76 13.55 -11.48 -2.03
C THR A 76 12.32 -10.69 -1.57
N GLY A 77 11.40 -10.41 -2.50
CA GLY A 77 10.20 -9.62 -2.23
C GLY A 77 10.28 -8.16 -2.70
N TYR A 78 11.39 -7.71 -3.27
CA TYR A 78 11.48 -6.38 -3.87
C TYR A 78 10.41 -6.15 -4.95
N GLU A 79 10.15 -7.13 -5.82
CA GLU A 79 9.07 -7.07 -6.81
C GLU A 79 7.69 -6.91 -6.16
N THR A 80 7.46 -7.57 -5.02
CA THR A 80 6.24 -7.38 -4.21
C THR A 80 6.16 -5.96 -3.68
N ALA A 81 7.26 -5.40 -3.18
CA ALA A 81 7.31 -4.01 -2.73
C ALA A 81 7.04 -3.02 -3.87
N GLN A 82 7.60 -3.24 -5.06
CA GLN A 82 7.31 -2.43 -6.25
C GLN A 82 5.83 -2.51 -6.66
N PHE A 83 5.25 -3.71 -6.65
CA PHE A 83 3.81 -3.88 -6.89
C PHE A 83 2.95 -3.15 -5.86
N LEU A 84 3.39 -3.13 -4.59
CA LEU A 84 2.71 -2.41 -3.53
C LEU A 84 2.82 -0.89 -3.71
N CYS A 85 3.98 -0.35 -4.10
CA CYS A 85 4.10 1.06 -4.49
C CYS A 85 3.18 1.42 -5.66
N PHE A 86 3.11 0.56 -6.69
CA PHE A 86 2.15 0.70 -7.79
C PHE A 86 0.69 0.71 -7.29
N THR A 87 0.37 -0.13 -6.30
CA THR A 87 -0.95 -0.15 -5.66
C THR A 87 -1.29 1.22 -5.04
N GLN A 88 -0.32 1.89 -4.40
CA GLN A 88 -0.50 3.25 -3.86
C GLN A 88 -0.86 4.23 -4.97
N HIS A 89 -0.14 4.18 -6.09
CA HIS A 89 -0.36 5.07 -7.22
C HIS A 89 -1.74 4.85 -7.86
N VAL A 90 -2.17 3.60 -8.06
CA VAL A 90 -3.54 3.32 -8.54
C VAL A 90 -4.58 3.93 -7.58
N GLN A 91 -4.40 3.80 -6.27
CA GLN A 91 -5.33 4.35 -5.28
C GLN A 91 -5.33 5.88 -5.28
N TRP A 92 -4.15 6.50 -5.40
CA TRP A 92 -4.02 7.94 -5.54
C TRP A 92 -4.85 8.47 -6.71
N GLU A 93 -4.68 7.90 -7.91
CA GLU A 93 -5.44 8.28 -9.11
C GLU A 93 -6.95 8.02 -8.92
N LYS A 94 -7.33 6.82 -8.47
CA LYS A 94 -8.74 6.43 -8.35
C LYS A 94 -9.49 7.19 -7.27
N THR A 95 -8.79 7.71 -6.27
CA THR A 95 -9.38 8.56 -5.22
C THR A 95 -9.24 10.04 -5.51
N SER A 96 -8.69 10.43 -6.67
CA SER A 96 -8.42 11.83 -7.02
C SER A 96 -7.54 12.53 -5.97
N ALA A 97 -6.44 11.89 -5.61
CA ALA A 97 -5.47 12.36 -4.62
C ALA A 97 -6.07 12.59 -3.21
N LEU A 98 -7.03 11.77 -2.80
CA LEU A 98 -7.64 11.86 -1.46
C LEU A 98 -7.15 10.79 -0.49
N ALA A 99 -6.81 9.59 -0.99
CA ALA A 99 -6.37 8.50 -0.13
C ALA A 99 -5.52 7.46 -0.85
N TYR A 100 -4.57 6.86 -0.13
CA TYR A 100 -3.87 5.66 -0.53
C TYR A 100 -3.48 4.84 0.72
N ILE A 101 -3.21 3.55 0.53
CA ILE A 101 -2.73 2.67 1.60
C ILE A 101 -1.20 2.69 1.61
N SER A 102 -0.59 2.69 2.78
CA SER A 102 0.84 2.49 3.01
C SER A 102 1.06 1.53 4.18
N ASP A 103 2.28 1.49 4.71
CA ASP A 103 2.71 0.58 5.77
C ASP A 103 2.51 -0.90 5.42
N PHE A 104 2.79 -1.27 4.18
CA PHE A 104 2.59 -2.65 3.75
C PHE A 104 3.60 -3.58 4.40
N GLN A 105 3.08 -4.60 5.10
CA GLN A 105 3.89 -5.59 5.79
C GLN A 105 3.17 -6.94 5.87
N GLY A 106 3.92 -8.04 5.96
CA GLY A 106 3.37 -9.38 6.03
C GLY A 106 4.34 -10.47 5.58
N TYR A 107 3.81 -11.60 5.12
CA TYR A 107 4.61 -12.72 4.59
C TYR A 107 3.87 -13.45 3.47
N GLY A 108 4.60 -13.87 2.45
CA GLY A 108 4.05 -14.56 1.29
C GLY A 108 3.01 -13.70 0.57
N SER A 109 1.76 -14.16 0.52
CA SER A 109 0.63 -13.45 -0.08
C SER A 109 -0.26 -12.73 0.93
N LEU A 110 0.13 -12.71 2.21
CA LEU A 110 -0.66 -12.16 3.30
C LEU A 110 -0.08 -10.81 3.74
N LEU A 111 -0.93 -9.80 3.83
CA LEU A 111 -0.62 -8.47 4.32
C LEU A 111 -1.42 -8.19 5.59
N THR A 112 -0.83 -7.43 6.51
CA THR A 112 -1.52 -6.95 7.71
C THR A 112 -1.08 -5.54 8.12
N ASP A 113 -1.74 -4.99 9.13
CA ASP A 113 -1.46 -3.69 9.75
C ASP A 113 -1.15 -2.58 8.74
N PRO A 114 -2.07 -2.28 7.80
CA PRO A 114 -1.89 -1.15 6.91
C PRO A 114 -2.04 0.17 7.64
N GLN A 115 -1.51 1.22 7.02
CA GLN A 115 -1.93 2.59 7.30
C GLN A 115 -2.67 3.17 6.10
N ILE A 116 -3.81 3.82 6.33
CA ILE A 116 -4.48 4.62 5.29
C ILE A 116 -3.97 6.05 5.42
N MET A 117 -3.36 6.55 4.35
CA MET A 117 -2.88 7.91 4.21
C MET A 117 -3.99 8.74 3.56
N THR A 118 -4.35 9.87 4.14
CA THR A 118 -5.45 10.71 3.62
C THR A 118 -5.08 12.18 3.55
N HIS A 119 -5.68 12.89 2.59
CA HIS A 119 -5.45 14.31 2.41
C HIS A 119 -5.79 15.10 3.69
N PRO A 120 -4.94 16.03 4.16
CA PRO A 120 -5.14 16.71 5.45
C PRO A 120 -6.48 17.44 5.61
N SER A 121 -7.08 17.87 4.50
CA SER A 121 -8.41 18.52 4.51
C SER A 121 -9.56 17.61 4.95
N LEU A 122 -9.35 16.29 4.99
CA LEU A 122 -10.35 15.33 5.47
C LEU A 122 -10.37 15.19 7.00
N GLY A 123 -9.40 15.82 7.69
CA GLY A 123 -9.23 15.74 9.14
C GLY A 123 -8.57 14.44 9.61
N ASP A 124 -8.64 14.18 10.91
CA ASP A 124 -8.07 12.97 11.51
C ASP A 124 -8.94 11.74 11.24
N LEU A 125 -8.69 11.11 10.09
CA LEU A 125 -9.25 9.83 9.71
C LEU A 125 -8.19 8.73 9.82
N PHE A 126 -8.65 7.52 10.16
CA PHE A 126 -7.82 6.29 10.17
C PHE A 126 -6.62 6.34 11.13
N ALA A 127 -6.84 6.96 12.30
CA ALA A 127 -5.94 7.00 13.45
C ALA A 127 -4.59 7.72 13.20
N ALA A 128 -3.73 7.70 14.23
CA ALA A 128 -2.55 8.55 14.33
C ALA A 128 -1.40 8.19 13.37
N GLY A 129 -1.50 7.10 12.62
CA GLY A 129 -0.47 6.74 11.64
C GLY A 129 -0.58 7.51 10.32
N ASN A 130 -1.65 8.29 10.10
CA ASN A 130 -1.71 9.20 8.97
C ASN A 130 -0.68 10.34 9.15
N VAL A 131 0.32 10.40 8.28
CA VAL A 131 1.39 11.41 8.32
C VAL A 131 1.13 12.44 7.21
N PRO A 132 0.61 13.63 7.53
CA PRO A 132 0.26 14.66 6.53
C PRO A 132 1.40 14.99 5.58
N GLU A 133 2.61 15.12 6.11
CA GLU A 133 3.78 15.50 5.32
C GLU A 133 4.19 14.39 4.35
N ALA A 134 4.00 13.12 4.72
CA ALA A 134 4.25 12.00 3.81
C ALA A 134 3.20 11.94 2.70
N PHE A 135 1.94 12.25 3.02
CA PHE A 135 0.87 12.35 2.02
C PHE A 135 1.18 13.44 0.98
N GLU A 136 1.60 14.63 1.42
CA GLU A 136 1.94 15.74 0.53
C GLU A 136 3.16 15.44 -0.37
N ARG A 137 4.14 14.69 0.15
CA ARG A 137 5.33 14.29 -0.62
C ARG A 137 5.07 13.15 -1.61
N PHE A 138 4.00 12.37 -1.44
CA PHE A 138 3.69 11.20 -2.27
C PHE A 138 3.92 11.41 -3.78
N PRO A 139 3.35 12.44 -4.45
CA PRO A 139 3.54 12.62 -5.90
C PRO A 139 4.99 12.94 -6.30
N THR A 140 5.81 13.45 -5.37
CA THR A 140 7.22 13.78 -5.66
C THR A 140 8.20 12.69 -5.23
N GLU A 141 7.78 11.82 -4.33
CA GLU A 141 8.61 10.77 -3.73
C GLU A 141 8.36 9.40 -4.37
N HIS A 142 7.13 9.14 -4.84
CA HIS A 142 6.80 7.91 -5.54
C HIS A 142 7.62 7.77 -6.82
N ILE A 143 8.34 6.67 -6.94
CA ILE A 143 9.09 6.33 -8.15
C ILE A 143 8.25 5.36 -8.98
N CYS A 144 7.75 5.84 -10.13
CA CYS A 144 7.05 4.97 -11.08
C CYS A 144 7.96 3.81 -11.51
N ASN A 145 7.42 2.60 -11.49
CA ASN A 145 8.15 1.37 -11.84
C ASN A 145 7.50 0.67 -13.04
N ASP A 146 7.97 -0.54 -13.35
CA ASP A 146 7.50 -1.34 -14.49
C ASP A 146 5.98 -1.57 -14.47
N PHE A 147 5.39 -1.76 -13.28
CA PHE A 147 3.94 -1.88 -13.15
C PHE A 147 3.24 -0.56 -13.52
N CYS A 148 3.67 0.56 -12.93
CA CYS A 148 3.10 1.89 -13.23
C CYS A 148 3.15 2.19 -14.74
N THR A 149 4.28 1.88 -15.38
CA THR A 149 4.52 2.11 -16.80
C THR A 149 3.66 1.21 -17.68
N TRP A 150 3.59 -0.08 -17.37
CA TRP A 150 2.84 -1.05 -18.18
C TRP A 150 1.33 -0.83 -18.13
N PHE A 151 0.82 -0.44 -16.96
CA PHE A 151 -0.59 -0.08 -16.75
C PHE A 151 -0.93 1.36 -17.12
N ASP A 152 -0.02 2.06 -17.81
CA ASP A 152 -0.22 3.41 -18.37
C ASP A 152 -0.75 4.42 -17.33
N LEU A 153 -0.18 4.40 -16.12
CA LEU A 153 -0.47 5.42 -15.12
C LEU A 153 0.24 6.72 -15.49
N ALA A 154 -0.42 7.86 -15.19
CA ALA A 154 0.18 9.17 -15.36
C ALA A 154 1.48 9.27 -14.54
N LEU A 155 2.54 9.83 -15.13
CA LEU A 155 3.78 10.03 -14.38
C LEU A 155 3.55 11.01 -13.23
N LEU A 156 3.88 10.57 -12.02
CA LEU A 156 4.03 11.45 -10.88
C LEU A 156 5.45 12.02 -10.95
N GLU A 157 5.55 13.29 -11.31
CA GLU A 157 6.82 14.00 -11.44
C GLU A 157 7.16 14.69 -10.11
N PRO A 158 8.45 14.73 -9.70
CA PRO A 158 8.90 15.72 -8.73
C PRO A 158 8.52 17.10 -9.27
N SER A 159 7.76 17.89 -8.50
CA SER A 159 7.56 19.28 -8.88
C SER A 159 8.93 19.96 -8.90
N HIS A 160 9.49 20.16 -10.09
CA HIS A 160 10.49 21.18 -10.28
C HIS A 160 9.80 22.50 -9.97
N SER A 161 9.97 22.97 -8.74
CA SER A 161 9.69 24.35 -8.37
C SER A 161 10.25 25.23 -9.47
N SER A 162 9.35 25.79 -10.27
CA SER A 162 9.68 26.86 -11.19
C SER A 162 10.02 28.05 -10.31
N THR A 163 11.31 28.21 -10.01
CA THR A 163 11.81 29.44 -9.41
C THR A 163 11.50 30.59 -10.35
N VAL A 164 10.59 31.45 -9.89
CA VAL A 164 10.41 32.83 -10.34
C VAL A 164 11.67 33.63 -10.05
#